data_AF-A0A936CXL1-F1
#
_entry.id   AF-A0A936CXL1-F1
#
_cell.length_a   1.000
_cell.length_b   1.000
_cell.length_c   1.000
_cell.angle_alpha   90.00
_cell.angle_beta   90.00
_cell.angle_gamma   90.00
#
_symmetry.space_group_name_H-M   'P 1'
#
loop_
_entity.id
_entity.type
_entity.pdbx_description
1 polymer ?
#
loop_
_entity_poly.entity_id
_entity_poly.type
_entity_poly.pdbx_seq_one_letter_code
_entity_poly.pdbx_strand_id
1 'polypeptide(L)' 'MIARADRAQQRLCTQYRRLVGKSKHHNTIVVAIARMLIGYVWETLREAQPS' A
#
# COMPACT_ATOMS: atom_id res chain seq x y z
N MET A 1 -4.09 -15.68 -5.30
CA MET A 1 -4.60 -14.30 -5.37
C MET A 1 -4.95 -13.74 -3.98
N ILE A 2 -5.74 -14.43 -3.14
CA ILE A 2 -6.19 -13.92 -1.82
C ILE A 2 -5.03 -13.59 -0.85
N ALA A 3 -4.00 -14.45 -0.78
CA ALA A 3 -2.87 -14.26 0.14
C ALA A 3 -1.96 -13.05 -0.17
N ARG A 4 -2.07 -12.45 -1.36
CA ARG A 4 -1.30 -11.26 -1.75
C ARG A 4 -2.04 -9.97 -1.41
N ALA A 5 -3.34 -9.95 -1.68
CA ALA A 5 -4.22 -8.85 -1.30
C ALA A 5 -4.24 -8.67 0.24
N ASP A 6 -4.27 -9.77 0.99
CA ASP A 6 -4.25 -9.74 2.45
C ASP A 6 -2.96 -9.14 3.03
N ARG A 7 -1.79 -9.54 2.51
CA ARG A 7 -0.50 -8.94 2.91
C ARG A 7 -0.40 -7.46 2.55
N ALA A 8 -0.94 -7.06 1.41
CA ALA A 8 -1.00 -5.65 1.00
C ALA A 8 -1.88 -4.83 1.96
N GLN A 9 -3.07 -5.35 2.32
CA GLN A 9 -3.97 -4.73 3.30
C GLN A 9 -3.31 -4.59 4.67
N GLN A 10 -2.65 -5.65 5.18
CA GLN A 10 -1.96 -5.60 6.47
C GLN A 10 -0.87 -4.52 6.50
N ARG A 11 -0.09 -4.38 5.41
CA ARG A 11 0.89 -3.30 5.27
C ARG A 11 0.23 -1.92 5.28
N LEU A 12 -0.88 -1.77 4.57
CA LEU A 12 -1.67 -0.53 4.48
C LEU A 12 -2.19 -0.10 5.84
N CYS A 13 -2.84 -1.00 6.57
CA CYS A 13 -3.35 -0.76 7.91
C CYS A 13 -2.23 -0.42 8.90
N THR A 14 -1.07 -1.07 8.79
CA THR A 14 0.09 -0.82 9.67
C THR A 14 0.71 0.54 9.40
N GLN A 15 0.90 0.92 8.14
CA GLN A 15 1.40 2.24 7.76
C GLN A 15 0.43 3.35 8.17
N TYR A 16 -0.87 3.18 7.89
CA TYR A 16 -1.88 4.14 8.30
C TYR A 16 -1.85 4.36 9.83
N ARG A 17 -1.87 3.28 10.63
CA ARG A 17 -1.78 3.38 12.09
C ARG A 17 -0.50 4.08 12.56
N ARG A 18 0.65 3.78 11.94
CA ARG A 18 1.92 4.47 12.26
C ARG A 18 1.90 5.95 11.94
N LEU A 19 1.27 6.35 10.83
CA LEU A 19 1.24 7.74 10.40
C LEU A 19 0.23 8.56 11.20
N VAL A 20 -0.92 7.97 11.55
CA VAL A 20 -1.91 8.55 12.46
C VAL A 20 -1.32 8.73 13.86
N GLY A 21 -0.61 7.72 14.39
CA GLY A 21 0.06 7.81 15.69
C GLY A 21 1.18 8.86 15.76
N LYS A 22 1.63 9.39 14.62
CA LYS A 22 2.61 10.48 14.54
C LYS A 22 1.97 11.86 14.36
N SER A 23 0.64 11.98 14.45
CA SER A 23 -0.12 13.22 14.18
C SER A 23 0.27 13.92 12.88
N LYS A 24 0.62 13.14 11.84
CA LYS A 24 0.99 13.72 10.54
C LYS A 24 -0.23 14.33 9.86
N HIS A 25 -0.01 15.39 9.08
CA HIS A 25 -1.05 15.98 8.24
C HIS A 25 -1.67 14.93 7.32
N HIS A 26 -2.99 15.00 7.17
CA HIS A 26 -3.79 14.05 6.40
C HIS A 26 -3.24 13.85 4.98
N ASN A 27 -2.79 14.92 4.31
CA ASN A 27 -2.17 14.85 3.00
C ASN A 27 -0.92 13.96 2.96
N THR A 28 -0.07 14.00 3.99
CA THR A 28 1.09 13.11 4.06
C THR A 28 0.68 11.65 4.17
N ILE A 29 -0.40 11.37 4.90
CA ILE A 29 -0.96 10.02 5.05
C ILE A 29 -1.51 9.53 3.71
N VAL A 30 -2.30 10.36 3.03
CA VAL A 30 -2.88 10.06 1.72
C VAL A 30 -1.78 9.79 0.68
N VAL A 31 -0.75 10.65 0.60
CA VAL A 31 0.36 10.48 -0.35
C VAL A 31 1.16 9.20 -0.07
N ALA A 32 1.40 8.87 1.20
CA ALA A 32 2.09 7.64 1.57
C ALA A 32 1.29 6.38 1.17
N ILE A 33 -0.03 6.40 1.39
CA ILE A 33 -0.93 5.33 0.98
C ILE A 33 -0.97 5.18 -0.55
N ALA A 34 -1.12 6.30 -1.28
CA ALA A 34 -1.14 6.30 -2.73
C ALA A 34 0.14 5.68 -3.32
N ARG A 35 1.32 6.03 -2.77
CA ARG A 35 2.60 5.43 -3.18
C ARG A 35 2.63 3.91 -2.99
N MET A 36 2.06 3.42 -1.90
CA MET A 36 2.05 1.98 -1.62
C MET A 36 1.08 1.21 -2.53
N LEU A 37 -0.05 1.82 -2.89
CA LEU A 37 -0.98 1.29 -3.88
C LEU A 37 -0.34 1.20 -5.27
N ILE A 38 0.39 2.24 -5.69
CA ILE A 38 1.10 2.25 -6.98
C ILE A 38 2.11 1.11 -7.05
N GLY A 39 2.89 0.90 -5.98
CA GLY A 39 3.85 -0.22 -5.90
C GLY A 39 3.17 -1.58 -6.03
N TYR A 40 2.01 -1.77 -5.39
CA TYR A 40 1.23 -3.00 -5.50
C TYR A 40 0.72 -3.23 -6.93
N VAL A 41 0.13 -2.20 -7.54
CA VAL A 41 -0.38 -2.27 -8.92
C VAL A 41 0.75 -2.62 -9.90
N TRP A 42 1.91 -1.98 -9.76
CA TRP A 42 3.08 -2.26 -10.59
C TRP A 42 3.59 -3.70 -10.42
N GLU A 43 3.64 -4.21 -9.19
CA GLU A 43 4.05 -5.60 -8.91
C GLU A 43 3.07 -6.60 -9.52
N THR A 44 1.76 -6.35 -9.40
CA THR A 44 0.73 -7.18 -10.05
C THR A 44 0.79 -7.13 -11.57
N LEU A 45 1.05 -5.97 -12.16
CA LEU A 45 1.20 -5.82 -13.61
C LEU A 45 2.43 -6.56 -14.13
N ARG A 46 3.54 -6.50 -13.40
CA ARG A 46 4.80 -7.16 -13.78
C ARG A 46 4.71 -8.67 -13.72
N GLU A 47 3.95 -9.23 -12.77
CA GLU A 47 3.65 -10.67 -12.75
C GLU A 47 2.61 -11.10 -13.78
N ALA A 48 1.68 -10.22 -14.12
CA ALA A 48 0.66 -10.48 -15.13
C ALA A 48 1.18 -10.36 -16.57
N GLN A 49 2.42 -9.91 -16.80
CA GLN A 49 3.11 -9.97 -18.08
C GLN A 49 3.79 -11.34 -18.21
N PRO A 50 3.21 -12.31 -18.95
CA PRO A 50 3.91 -13.54 -19.27
C PRO A 50 4.86 -13.25 -20.44
N SER A 51 6.13 -13.62 -20.29
CA SER A 51 7.11 -13.66 -21.40
C SER A 51 6.73 -14.67 -22.46
#